data_AF-A0A9E7F3T4-F1
#
_entry.id   AF-A0A9E7F3T4-F1
#
_cell.length_a   1.000
_cell.length_b   1.000
_cell.length_c   1.000
_cell.angle_alpha   90.00
_cell.angle_beta   90.00
_cell.angle_gamma   90.00
#
_symmetry.space_group_name_H-M   'P 1'
#
loop_
_entity.id
_entity.type
_entity.pdbx_description
1 polymer ?
#
loop_
_entity_poly.entity_id
_entity_poly.type
_entity_poly.pdbx_seq_one_letter_code
_entity_poly.pdbx_strand_id
1 'polypeptide(L)'
;MLRESNDAKKRGLLVDAGGEPGYAVRNHRFASPVESLWEGVSTLAELFEQSCKRFACKPLLGSRELISRGTEVSQDGRSFEKLHLGNYQWISYGEAFKAVCNIASGLLQLGIKKNDRIAIFCETRAEWFLALQTEVSTVICGHKELRKLIGISGQLDTVKHVIYIAEDSISTEVSQAKENTSWMITSFTEVERMGMEKPVDADLPISSDLAVIMYTSGSTGLPKGVMMMRGNVLATVSAVMTISPSIGTKCPMQIAMDAAGISIGYASLLTLTDTSDKIKKGTKGDASVLRPTLMAAVPAILDRVRDAVRKKVDAKGGLLKKLFDVA
;
A
#
# COMPACT_ATOMS: atom_id res chain seq x y z
N MET A 1 12.34 -24.49 -31.43
CA MET A 1 13.47 -25.37 -31.03
C MET A 1 14.43 -24.57 -30.16
N LEU A 2 14.21 -24.56 -28.85
CA LEU A 2 15.21 -24.05 -27.90
C LEU A 2 16.04 -25.26 -27.47
N ARG A 3 17.30 -25.32 -27.91
CA ARG A 3 18.26 -26.31 -27.42
C ARG A 3 18.57 -25.95 -25.97
N GLU A 4 18.22 -26.83 -25.04
CA GLU A 4 18.82 -26.85 -23.71
C GLU A 4 20.32 -27.16 -23.86
N SER A 5 21.16 -26.13 -23.76
CA SER A 5 22.61 -26.32 -23.65
C SER A 5 22.93 -26.64 -22.18
N ASN A 6 23.26 -27.89 -21.93
CA ASN A 6 23.38 -28.48 -20.60
C ASN A 6 24.73 -28.18 -19.89
N ASP A 7 25.41 -27.06 -20.20
CA ASP A 7 26.74 -26.80 -19.62
C ASP A 7 27.15 -25.30 -19.59
N ALA A 8 26.21 -24.42 -19.28
CA ALA A 8 26.56 -23.03 -18.96
C ALA A 8 27.04 -22.94 -17.51
N LYS A 9 28.32 -22.54 -17.28
CA LYS A 9 28.82 -22.11 -15.96
C LYS A 9 27.80 -21.16 -15.31
N LYS A 10 27.02 -21.66 -14.34
CA LYS A 10 26.06 -20.84 -13.60
C LYS A 10 26.85 -19.79 -12.79
N ARG A 11 26.88 -18.55 -13.27
CA ARG A 11 27.44 -17.39 -12.53
C ARG A 11 26.42 -16.94 -11.48
N GLY A 12 26.42 -17.61 -10.33
CA GLY A 12 25.62 -17.21 -9.17
C GLY A 12 26.43 -17.31 -7.89
N LEU A 13 26.08 -16.52 -6.87
CA LEU A 13 26.57 -16.81 -5.53
C LEU A 13 25.86 -18.03 -4.98
N LEU A 14 26.62 -18.93 -4.39
CA LEU A 14 26.06 -19.92 -3.48
C LEU A 14 25.39 -19.18 -2.32
N VAL A 15 24.11 -19.45 -2.14
CA VAL A 15 23.33 -18.95 -1.01
C VAL A 15 22.65 -20.12 -0.35
N ASP A 16 22.62 -20.10 0.97
CA ASP A 16 21.79 -21.00 1.75
C ASP A 16 20.39 -20.37 1.86
N ALA A 17 19.43 -20.94 1.13
CA ALA A 17 18.05 -20.49 1.11
C ALA A 17 17.18 -21.47 1.90
N GLY A 18 17.28 -21.42 3.24
CA GLY A 18 16.44 -22.24 4.12
C GLY A 18 16.89 -23.70 4.23
N GLY A 19 18.21 -23.97 4.16
CA GLY A 19 18.81 -25.30 4.29
C GLY A 19 19.06 -25.99 2.95
N GLU A 20 18.64 -25.39 1.83
CA GLU A 20 18.94 -25.90 0.49
C GLU A 20 19.98 -25.02 -0.20
N PRO A 21 21.09 -25.61 -0.70
CA PRO A 21 22.09 -24.87 -1.46
C PRO A 21 21.51 -24.40 -2.80
N GLY A 22 21.35 -23.08 -2.94
CA GLY A 22 20.86 -22.42 -4.14
C GLY A 22 21.91 -21.54 -4.81
N TYR A 23 21.61 -21.09 -6.03
CA TYR A 23 22.42 -20.09 -6.74
C TYR A 23 21.62 -18.79 -6.87
N ALA A 24 22.08 -17.74 -6.18
CA ALA A 24 21.62 -16.38 -6.44
C ALA A 24 22.31 -15.87 -7.72
N VAL A 25 21.59 -15.91 -8.84
CA VAL A 25 22.09 -15.40 -10.13
C VAL A 25 22.14 -13.87 -10.08
N ARG A 26 23.33 -13.30 -10.29
CA ARG A 26 23.53 -11.84 -10.33
C ARG A 26 23.29 -11.31 -11.73
N ASN A 27 22.76 -10.10 -11.83
CA ASN A 27 22.75 -9.37 -13.09
C ASN A 27 24.21 -9.10 -13.52
N HIS A 28 24.62 -9.65 -14.67
CA HIS A 28 25.99 -9.58 -15.17
C HIS A 28 26.56 -8.16 -15.33
N ARG A 29 25.69 -7.14 -15.37
CA ARG A 29 26.07 -5.72 -15.48
C ARG A 29 26.66 -5.14 -14.19
N PHE A 30 26.57 -5.85 -13.06
CA PHE A 30 27.01 -5.36 -11.75
C PHE A 30 27.96 -6.36 -11.07
N ALA A 31 29.12 -5.88 -10.61
CA ALA A 31 30.13 -6.70 -9.93
C ALA A 31 29.78 -6.99 -8.46
N SER A 32 29.02 -6.09 -7.83
CA SER A 32 28.57 -6.15 -6.43
C SER A 32 27.06 -5.90 -6.34
N PRO A 33 26.39 -6.34 -5.24
CA PRO A 33 25.01 -5.95 -4.95
C PRO A 33 24.87 -4.42 -4.89
N VAL A 34 23.74 -3.90 -5.38
CA VAL A 34 23.39 -2.49 -5.21
C VAL A 34 22.76 -2.34 -3.83
N GLU A 35 23.46 -1.67 -2.92
CA GLU A 35 23.01 -1.47 -1.55
C GLU A 35 22.24 -0.16 -1.37
N SER A 36 22.64 0.89 -2.09
CA SER A 36 21.94 2.18 -2.09
C SER A 36 21.93 2.84 -3.47
N LEU A 37 20.92 3.68 -3.69
CA LEU A 37 20.74 4.44 -4.93
C LEU A 37 21.51 5.78 -4.93
N TRP A 38 21.58 6.41 -3.77
CA TRP A 38 22.16 7.74 -3.58
C TRP A 38 23.31 7.65 -2.58
N GLU A 39 24.37 8.41 -2.86
CA GLU A 39 25.53 8.51 -1.99
C GLU A 39 25.09 9.05 -0.62
N GLY A 40 25.50 8.37 0.46
CA GLY A 40 25.11 8.71 1.82
C GLY A 40 23.70 8.28 2.24
N VAL A 41 22.94 7.55 1.42
CA VAL A 41 21.67 6.93 1.82
C VAL A 41 21.91 5.48 2.24
N SER A 42 21.61 5.16 3.49
CA SER A 42 21.76 3.83 4.10
C SER A 42 20.45 3.27 4.65
N THR A 43 19.41 4.10 4.76
CA THR A 43 18.10 3.73 5.30
C THR A 43 16.94 4.16 4.39
N LEU A 44 15.78 3.53 4.56
CA LEU A 44 14.54 3.96 3.89
C LEU A 44 14.11 5.37 4.32
N ALA A 45 14.39 5.75 5.57
CA ALA A 45 14.04 7.07 6.09
C ALA A 45 14.87 8.17 5.39
N GLU A 46 16.18 7.95 5.26
CA GLU A 46 17.08 8.85 4.51
C GLU A 46 16.70 8.92 3.03
N LEU A 47 16.34 7.79 2.41
CA LEU A 47 15.88 7.76 1.02
C LEU A 47 14.62 8.63 0.84
N PHE A 48 13.64 8.45 1.73
CA PHE A 48 12.40 9.21 1.68
C PHE A 48 12.64 10.70 1.97
N GLU A 49 13.44 11.03 2.98
CA GLU A 49 13.81 12.40 3.32
C GLU A 49 14.50 13.10 2.13
N GLN A 50 15.50 12.46 1.52
CA GLN A 50 16.18 13.02 0.36
C GLN A 50 15.23 13.19 -0.83
N SER A 51 14.29 12.26 -1.04
CA SER A 51 13.29 12.38 -2.10
C SER A 51 12.37 13.58 -1.84
N CYS A 52 11.89 13.72 -0.60
CA CYS A 52 11.05 14.83 -0.19
C CYS A 52 11.75 16.18 -0.27
N LYS A 53 13.05 16.25 0.04
CA LYS A 53 13.87 17.46 -0.17
C LYS A 53 13.98 17.81 -1.66
N ARG A 54 14.24 16.81 -2.51
CA ARG A 54 14.43 17.01 -3.95
C ARG A 54 13.14 17.38 -4.68
N PHE A 55 12.00 16.85 -4.26
CA PHE A 55 10.71 17.00 -4.94
C PHE A 55 9.66 17.73 -4.10
N ALA A 56 10.07 18.52 -3.11
CA ALA A 56 9.20 19.10 -2.08
C ALA A 56 7.86 19.67 -2.59
N CYS A 57 7.88 20.42 -3.69
CA CYS A 57 6.69 21.08 -4.23
C CYS A 57 5.90 20.22 -5.24
N LYS A 58 6.38 19.03 -5.60
CA LYS A 58 5.66 18.13 -6.51
C LYS A 58 4.53 17.42 -5.78
N PRO A 59 3.41 17.11 -6.45
CA PRO A 59 2.39 16.23 -5.92
C PRO A 59 2.94 14.81 -5.73
N LEU A 60 2.66 14.20 -4.59
CA LEU A 60 3.06 12.84 -4.24
C LEU A 60 1.85 11.91 -4.17
N LEU A 61 0.95 12.08 -3.20
CA LEU A 61 -0.22 11.20 -3.03
C LEU A 61 -1.50 11.93 -3.41
N GLY A 62 -2.26 11.31 -4.32
CA GLY A 62 -3.53 11.85 -4.81
C GLY A 62 -4.68 10.93 -4.44
N SER A 63 -5.76 11.51 -3.89
CA SER A 63 -7.02 10.82 -3.64
C SER A 63 -8.19 11.62 -4.20
N ARG A 64 -9.26 10.93 -4.61
CA ARG A 64 -10.47 11.61 -5.08
C ARG A 64 -11.22 12.24 -3.92
N GLU A 65 -11.64 13.48 -4.11
CA GLU A 65 -12.62 14.11 -3.22
C GLU A 65 -13.96 13.37 -3.31
N LEU A 66 -14.54 13.00 -2.17
CA LEU A 66 -15.88 12.43 -2.11
C LEU A 66 -16.91 13.56 -2.00
N ILE A 67 -17.66 13.83 -3.07
CA ILE A 67 -18.70 14.87 -3.09
C ILE A 67 -19.97 14.36 -2.41
N SER A 68 -20.41 13.15 -2.76
CA SER A 68 -21.57 12.54 -2.11
C SER A 68 -21.62 11.02 -2.27
N ARG A 69 -22.27 10.38 -1.29
CA ARG A 69 -22.65 8.96 -1.33
C ARG A 69 -24.13 8.86 -1.68
N GLY A 70 -24.49 7.88 -2.50
CA GLY A 70 -25.85 7.51 -2.80
C GLY A 70 -26.00 6.00 -2.77
N THR A 71 -27.25 5.53 -2.76
CA THR A 71 -27.56 4.11 -2.80
C THR A 71 -28.46 3.85 -3.99
N GLU A 72 -28.06 2.93 -4.87
CA GLU A 72 -28.92 2.41 -5.94
C GLU A 72 -29.40 1.02 -5.53
N VAL A 73 -30.71 0.79 -5.55
CA VAL A 73 -31.30 -0.52 -5.32
C VAL A 73 -31.55 -1.16 -6.69
N SER A 74 -30.98 -2.35 -6.90
CA SER A 74 -31.23 -3.16 -8.09
C SER A 74 -32.66 -3.72 -8.07
N GLN A 75 -33.14 -4.17 -9.23
CA GLN A 75 -34.44 -4.84 -9.36
C GLN A 75 -34.56 -6.07 -8.43
N ASP A 76 -33.43 -6.71 -8.11
CA ASP A 76 -33.36 -7.85 -7.17
C ASP A 76 -33.37 -7.44 -5.68
N GLY A 77 -33.62 -6.17 -5.36
CA GLY A 77 -33.61 -5.63 -3.98
C GLY A 77 -32.22 -5.42 -3.37
N ARG A 78 -31.13 -5.78 -4.07
CA ARG A 78 -29.75 -5.53 -3.62
C ARG A 78 -29.40 -4.05 -3.70
N SER A 79 -28.94 -3.47 -2.60
CA SER A 79 -28.45 -2.09 -2.54
C SER A 79 -26.95 -2.03 -2.86
N PHE A 80 -26.57 -1.06 -3.69
CA PHE A 80 -25.19 -0.79 -4.05
C PHE A 80 -24.86 0.68 -3.72
N GLU A 81 -23.76 0.87 -3.00
CA GLU A 81 -23.21 2.21 -2.77
C GLU A 81 -22.69 2.80 -4.09
N LYS A 82 -23.10 4.03 -4.38
CA LYS A 82 -22.62 4.85 -5.48
C LYS A 82 -21.94 6.09 -4.92
N LEU A 83 -20.81 6.45 -5.50
CA LEU A 83 -19.98 7.58 -5.12
C LEU A 83 -19.99 8.61 -6.25
N HIS A 84 -20.27 9.85 -5.90
CA HIS A 84 -19.98 11.00 -6.74
C HIS A 84 -18.62 11.54 -6.30
N LEU A 85 -17.62 11.37 -7.16
CA LEU A 85 -16.24 11.74 -6.86
C LEU A 85 -15.86 13.01 -7.64
N GLY A 86 -15.21 13.95 -6.96
CA GLY A 86 -14.71 15.21 -7.50
C GLY A 86 -13.37 15.06 -8.22
N ASN A 87 -12.50 16.06 -8.14
CA ASN A 87 -11.14 15.98 -8.69
C ASN A 87 -10.20 15.25 -7.72
N TYR A 88 -9.00 14.93 -8.20
CA TYR A 88 -7.91 14.48 -7.32
C TYR A 88 -7.42 15.65 -6.47
N GLN A 89 -7.42 15.46 -5.16
CA GLN A 89 -6.74 16.31 -4.19
C GLN A 89 -5.38 15.68 -3.90
N TRP A 90 -4.34 16.51 -3.92
CA TRP A 90 -2.96 16.06 -3.83
C TRP A 90 -2.30 16.58 -2.56
N ILE A 91 -1.51 15.74 -1.92
CA ILE A 91 -0.48 16.18 -0.99
C ILE A 91 0.86 16.21 -1.73
N SER A 92 1.64 17.24 -1.48
CA SER A 92 3.01 17.36 -1.99
C SER A 92 3.98 16.47 -1.21
N TYR A 93 5.16 16.22 -1.78
CA TYR A 93 6.25 15.54 -1.07
C TYR A 93 6.62 16.24 0.25
N GLY A 94 6.65 17.58 0.26
CA GLY A 94 6.95 18.35 1.46
C GLY A 94 5.87 18.22 2.54
N GLU A 95 4.59 18.20 2.15
CA GLU A 95 3.47 17.96 3.07
C GLU A 95 3.47 16.53 3.61
N ALA A 96 3.73 15.54 2.75
CA ALA A 96 3.83 14.14 3.16
C ALA A 96 4.99 13.93 4.16
N PHE A 97 6.14 14.56 3.93
CA PHE A 97 7.26 14.49 4.87
C PHE A 97 6.89 15.08 6.24
N LYS A 98 6.24 16.25 6.27
CA LYS A 98 5.75 16.86 7.52
C LYS A 98 4.77 15.94 8.25
N ALA A 99 3.80 15.38 7.53
CA ALA A 99 2.83 14.45 8.10
C ALA A 99 3.51 13.20 8.69
N VAL A 100 4.51 12.64 8.00
CA VAL A 100 5.30 11.51 8.51
C VAL A 100 6.06 11.88 9.79
N CYS A 101 6.71 13.04 9.84
CA CYS A 101 7.42 13.50 11.05
C CYS A 101 6.47 13.73 12.23
N ASN A 102 5.30 14.32 11.96
CA ASN A 102 4.25 14.54 12.96
C ASN A 102 3.73 13.20 13.48
N ILE A 103 3.37 12.26 12.60
CA ILE A 103 2.91 10.93 13.00
C ILE A 103 4.00 10.19 13.79
N ALA A 104 5.26 10.21 13.35
CA ALA A 104 6.36 9.57 14.06
C ALA A 104 6.51 10.13 15.48
N SER A 105 6.48 11.46 15.64
CA SER A 105 6.52 12.11 16.95
C SER A 105 5.32 11.74 17.82
N GLY A 106 4.12 11.68 17.24
CA GLY A 106 2.90 11.28 17.94
C GLY A 106 2.94 9.84 18.43
N LEU A 107 3.46 8.90 17.61
CA LEU A 107 3.63 7.50 18.01
C LEU A 107 4.61 7.37 19.19
N LEU A 108 5.72 8.12 19.18
CA LEU A 108 6.67 8.15 20.31
C LEU A 108 6.01 8.69 21.59
N GLN A 109 5.15 9.70 21.48
CA GLN A 109 4.41 10.24 22.62
C GLN A 109 3.37 9.26 23.19
N LEU A 110 2.79 8.38 22.36
CA LEU A 110 1.97 7.27 22.83
C LEU A 110 2.78 6.20 23.57
N GLY A 111 4.10 6.32 23.61
CA GLY A 111 5.00 5.39 24.29
C GLY A 111 5.45 4.23 23.42
N ILE A 112 5.18 4.28 22.10
CA ILE A 112 5.63 3.27 21.15
C ILE A 112 7.13 3.43 20.96
N LYS A 113 7.88 2.35 21.17
CA LYS A 113 9.34 2.34 21.12
C LYS A 113 9.86 1.66 19.86
N LYS A 114 11.16 1.85 19.61
CA LYS A 114 11.88 1.07 18.60
C LYS A 114 11.67 -0.42 18.86
N ASN A 115 11.41 -1.17 17.80
CA ASN A 115 11.07 -2.61 17.79
C ASN A 115 9.67 -2.99 18.28
N ASP A 116 8.85 -2.04 18.74
CA ASP A 116 7.43 -2.32 18.94
C ASP A 116 6.76 -2.64 17.60
N ARG A 117 5.83 -3.59 17.63
CA ARG A 117 5.14 -4.08 16.43
C ARG A 117 3.80 -3.40 16.30
N ILE A 118 3.64 -2.70 15.18
CA ILE A 118 2.39 -2.06 14.79
C ILE A 118 1.75 -2.88 13.68
N ALA A 119 0.53 -3.36 13.88
CA ALA A 119 -0.27 -3.98 12.83
C ALA A 119 -1.09 -2.91 12.11
N ILE A 120 -1.08 -2.91 10.77
CA ILE A 120 -1.99 -2.09 9.97
C ILE A 120 -3.10 -3.00 9.45
N PHE A 121 -4.32 -2.75 9.89
CA PHE A 121 -5.51 -3.53 9.59
C PHE A 121 -6.51 -2.70 8.79
N CYS A 122 -6.37 -2.75 7.47
CA CYS A 122 -7.21 -2.05 6.48
C CYS A 122 -7.76 -3.05 5.45
N GLU A 123 -8.75 -2.62 4.64
CA GLU A 123 -9.75 -3.42 3.89
C GLU A 123 -9.49 -4.93 3.63
N THR A 124 -10.58 -5.67 3.83
CA THR A 124 -10.79 -7.13 3.99
C THR A 124 -9.88 -8.09 3.23
N ARG A 125 -9.01 -8.77 4.00
CA ARG A 125 -8.54 -10.14 3.76
C ARG A 125 -8.62 -10.93 5.07
N ALA A 126 -8.92 -12.24 5.02
CA ALA A 126 -9.09 -13.06 6.22
C ALA A 126 -7.76 -13.30 6.96
N GLU A 127 -6.66 -13.15 6.24
CA GLU A 127 -5.28 -13.41 6.66
C GLU A 127 -4.76 -12.42 7.72
N TRP A 128 -5.50 -11.35 8.02
CA TRP A 128 -5.14 -10.33 9.02
C TRP A 128 -5.32 -10.77 10.48
N PHE A 129 -6.14 -11.80 10.74
CA PHE A 129 -6.26 -12.42 12.07
C PHE A 129 -4.91 -12.94 12.59
N LEU A 130 -3.96 -13.19 11.68
CA LEU A 130 -2.72 -13.89 11.95
C LEU A 130 -1.55 -12.91 12.19
N ALA A 131 -1.67 -11.67 11.70
CA ALA A 131 -0.75 -10.58 12.03
C ALA A 131 -0.87 -10.14 13.50
N LEU A 132 -2.02 -10.35 14.13
CA LEU A 132 -2.24 -10.01 15.54
C LEU A 132 -1.60 -11.01 16.52
N GLN A 133 -1.13 -12.18 16.04
CA GLN A 133 -0.44 -13.18 16.87
C GLN A 133 1.05 -12.85 17.11
N THR A 134 1.57 -11.73 16.59
CA THR A 134 3.00 -11.38 16.71
C THR A 134 3.36 -10.46 17.87
N GLU A 135 2.75 -10.61 19.04
CA GLU A 135 3.00 -9.69 20.17
C GLU A 135 2.78 -8.21 19.77
N VAL A 136 1.75 -7.97 18.96
CA VAL A 136 1.40 -6.62 18.50
C VAL A 136 0.93 -5.80 19.68
N SER A 137 1.56 -4.65 19.89
CA SER A 137 1.18 -3.69 20.94
C SER A 137 0.25 -2.59 20.43
N THR A 138 0.30 -2.29 19.13
CA THR A 138 -0.50 -1.23 18.51
C THR A 138 -1.16 -1.70 17.23
N VAL A 139 -2.44 -1.39 17.05
CA VAL A 139 -3.17 -1.67 15.80
C VAL A 139 -3.64 -0.36 15.18
N ILE A 140 -3.28 -0.12 13.92
CA ILE A 140 -3.85 0.95 13.10
C ILE A 140 -4.97 0.35 12.26
N CYS A 141 -6.19 0.88 12.29
CA CYS A 141 -7.29 0.29 11.52
C CYS A 141 -8.26 1.30 10.91
N GLY A 142 -8.98 0.86 9.88
CA GLY A 142 -10.14 1.60 9.35
C GLY A 142 -11.36 1.53 10.27
N HIS A 143 -12.37 2.35 9.98
CA HIS A 143 -13.63 2.39 10.73
C HIS A 143 -14.34 1.02 10.77
N LYS A 144 -14.51 0.35 9.62
CA LYS A 144 -15.22 -0.94 9.55
C LYS A 144 -14.48 -2.05 10.31
N GLU A 145 -13.16 -1.95 10.36
CA GLU A 145 -12.26 -2.88 11.01
C GLU A 145 -12.28 -2.71 12.53
N LEU A 146 -12.43 -1.48 13.04
CA LEU A 146 -12.54 -1.21 14.48
C LEU A 146 -13.64 -2.04 15.14
N ARG A 147 -14.83 -2.10 14.51
CA ARG A 147 -15.95 -2.90 15.02
C ARG A 147 -15.60 -4.39 15.15
N LYS A 148 -14.84 -4.93 14.19
CA LYS A 148 -14.40 -6.33 14.22
C LYS A 148 -13.39 -6.56 15.32
N LEU A 149 -12.46 -5.62 15.52
CA LEU A 149 -11.47 -5.68 16.60
C LEU A 149 -12.13 -5.73 17.97
N ILE A 150 -13.15 -4.89 18.21
CA ILE A 150 -13.92 -4.91 19.46
C ILE A 150 -14.52 -6.30 19.71
N GLY A 151 -15.08 -6.93 18.67
CA GLY A 151 -15.68 -8.27 18.78
C GLY A 151 -14.70 -9.40 19.12
N ILE A 152 -13.39 -9.19 18.89
CA ILE A 152 -12.33 -10.15 19.22
C ILE A 152 -11.39 -9.63 20.32
N SER A 153 -11.75 -8.56 21.02
CA SER A 153 -10.85 -7.88 21.97
C SER A 153 -10.32 -8.82 23.07
N GLY A 154 -11.15 -9.77 23.52
CA GLY A 154 -10.77 -10.79 24.50
C GLY A 154 -9.77 -11.85 24.01
N GLN A 155 -9.32 -11.77 22.75
CA GLN A 155 -8.26 -12.63 22.19
C GLN A 155 -6.96 -11.83 21.92
N LEU A 156 -6.94 -10.54 22.24
CA LEU A 156 -5.91 -9.58 21.84
C LEU A 156 -5.19 -9.00 23.06
N ASP A 157 -4.67 -9.87 23.90
CA ASP A 157 -4.12 -9.53 25.21
C ASP A 157 -2.86 -8.65 25.15
N THR A 158 -2.15 -8.65 24.01
CA THR A 158 -0.93 -7.85 23.83
C THR A 158 -1.22 -6.43 23.35
N VAL A 159 -2.40 -6.18 22.79
CA VAL A 159 -2.76 -4.89 22.19
C VAL A 159 -3.03 -3.90 23.31
N LYS A 160 -2.31 -2.78 23.27
CA LYS A 160 -2.42 -1.66 24.21
C LYS A 160 -3.03 -0.42 23.56
N HIS A 161 -2.71 -0.17 22.29
CA HIS A 161 -3.15 1.01 21.55
C HIS A 161 -3.93 0.61 20.29
N VAL A 162 -5.03 1.30 20.04
CA VAL A 162 -5.75 1.24 18.76
C VAL A 162 -5.83 2.64 18.17
N ILE A 163 -5.22 2.80 17.00
CA ILE A 163 -5.23 4.04 16.24
C ILE A 163 -6.20 3.87 15.08
N TYR A 164 -7.32 4.58 15.09
CA TYR A 164 -8.29 4.45 14.01
C TYR A 164 -8.15 5.58 12.99
N ILE A 165 -8.32 5.27 11.72
CA ILE A 165 -8.42 6.24 10.64
C ILE A 165 -9.90 6.61 10.49
N ALA A 166 -10.24 7.85 10.84
CA ALA A 166 -11.62 8.33 10.87
C ALA A 166 -12.21 8.47 9.46
N GLU A 167 -13.43 7.97 9.27
CA GLU A 167 -14.39 8.47 8.28
C GLU A 167 -15.52 9.17 9.04
N ASP A 168 -16.39 9.94 8.37
CA ASP A 168 -17.53 10.59 9.03
C ASP A 168 -18.34 9.58 9.86
N SER A 169 -18.70 9.94 11.11
CA SER A 169 -19.65 9.25 12.02
C SER A 169 -19.21 8.02 12.86
N ILE A 170 -18.06 8.05 13.54
CA ILE A 170 -17.55 6.91 14.34
C ILE A 170 -17.74 6.98 15.87
N SER A 171 -18.52 7.94 16.38
CA SER A 171 -18.53 8.24 17.82
C SER A 171 -19.01 7.06 18.67
N THR A 172 -19.90 6.23 18.15
CA THR A 172 -20.48 5.09 18.88
C THR A 172 -19.49 3.94 19.04
N GLU A 173 -18.78 3.55 17.98
CA GLU A 173 -17.78 2.47 18.01
C GLU A 173 -16.61 2.82 18.93
N VAL A 174 -16.18 4.07 18.93
CA VAL A 174 -15.11 4.56 19.83
C VAL A 174 -15.55 4.47 21.28
N SER A 175 -16.78 4.88 21.61
CA SER A 175 -17.32 4.74 22.97
C SER A 175 -17.42 3.28 23.40
N GLN A 176 -17.96 2.41 22.54
CA GLN A 176 -18.04 0.97 22.81
C GLN A 176 -16.66 0.35 23.05
N ALA A 177 -15.67 0.74 22.26
CA ALA A 177 -14.32 0.21 22.41
C ALA A 177 -13.69 0.69 23.73
N LYS A 178 -13.92 1.94 24.14
CA LYS A 178 -13.45 2.47 25.44
C LYS A 178 -14.12 1.82 26.65
N GLU A 179 -15.39 1.45 26.53
CA GLU A 179 -16.14 0.79 27.61
C GLU A 179 -15.80 -0.70 27.73
N ASN A 180 -15.58 -1.38 26.61
CA ASN A 180 -15.43 -2.84 26.56
C ASN A 180 -13.98 -3.33 26.50
N THR A 181 -13.00 -2.44 26.42
CA THR A 181 -11.58 -2.82 26.29
C THR A 181 -10.69 -1.97 27.18
N SER A 182 -9.52 -2.49 27.52
CA SER A 182 -8.45 -1.74 28.20
C SER A 182 -7.59 -0.92 27.23
N TRP A 183 -7.97 -0.85 25.95
CA TRP A 183 -7.15 -0.22 24.92
C TRP A 183 -7.19 1.31 25.02
N MET A 184 -6.05 1.93 24.73
CA MET A 184 -5.97 3.36 24.47
C MET A 184 -6.36 3.62 23.00
N ILE A 185 -7.47 4.33 22.81
CA ILE A 185 -8.07 4.54 21.48
C ILE A 185 -7.92 5.99 21.07
N THR A 186 -7.17 6.20 19.98
CA THR A 186 -6.79 7.54 19.48
C THR A 186 -7.06 7.63 17.97
N SER A 187 -7.50 8.77 17.45
CA SER A 187 -7.63 8.93 16.00
C SER A 187 -6.26 9.14 15.36
N PHE A 188 -6.11 8.75 14.10
CA PHE A 188 -4.90 9.02 13.32
C PHE A 188 -4.57 10.52 13.26
N THR A 189 -5.60 11.37 13.12
CA THR A 189 -5.48 12.83 13.13
C THR A 189 -5.00 13.38 14.47
N GLU A 190 -5.41 12.76 15.58
CA GLU A 190 -4.98 13.17 16.92
C GLU A 190 -3.52 12.79 17.16
N VAL A 191 -3.08 11.61 16.70
CA VAL A 191 -1.67 11.23 16.75
C VAL A 191 -0.81 12.23 15.97
N GLU A 192 -1.26 12.64 14.78
CA GLU A 192 -0.57 13.67 14.00
C GLU A 192 -0.49 15.00 14.76
N ARG A 193 -1.61 15.46 15.32
CA ARG A 193 -1.70 16.71 16.10
C ARG A 193 -0.75 16.69 17.30
N MET A 194 -0.74 15.60 18.07
CA MET A 194 0.17 15.43 19.21
C MET A 194 1.63 15.62 18.80
N GLY A 195 2.05 14.98 17.71
CA GLY A 195 3.41 15.10 17.22
C GLY A 195 3.76 16.46 16.62
N MET A 196 2.79 17.13 15.99
CA MET A 196 2.96 18.50 15.51
C MET A 196 3.14 19.49 16.65
N GLU A 197 2.37 19.37 17.74
CA GLU A 197 2.40 20.30 18.88
C GLU A 197 3.63 20.10 19.77
N LYS A 198 4.09 18.86 19.91
CA LYS A 198 5.27 18.52 20.69
C LYS A 198 6.18 17.56 19.93
N PRO A 199 6.98 18.07 18.98
CA PRO A 199 7.91 17.24 18.21
C PRO A 199 8.86 16.47 19.12
N VAL A 200 9.12 15.22 18.77
CA VAL A 200 10.06 14.35 19.47
C VAL A 200 11.05 13.81 18.45
N ASP A 201 12.35 13.97 18.72
CA ASP A 201 13.38 13.42 17.85
C ASP A 201 13.33 11.89 17.88
N ALA A 202 13.16 11.30 16.70
CA ALA A 202 13.13 9.85 16.55
C ALA A 202 14.56 9.29 16.47
N ASP A 203 14.80 8.18 17.16
CA ASP A 203 15.99 7.37 16.91
C ASP A 203 15.88 6.75 15.51
N LEU A 204 16.77 7.15 14.61
CA LEU A 204 16.73 6.69 13.23
C LEU A 204 17.08 5.18 13.16
N PRO A 205 16.29 4.41 12.43
CA PRO A 205 16.47 2.97 12.34
C PRO A 205 17.62 2.60 11.39
N ILE A 206 18.32 1.51 11.68
CA ILE A 206 19.45 1.02 10.89
C ILE A 206 19.02 -0.05 9.87
N SER A 207 19.91 -0.40 8.94
CA SER A 207 19.60 -1.34 7.83
C SER A 207 19.22 -2.75 8.32
N SER A 208 19.73 -3.19 9.46
CA SER A 208 19.43 -4.48 10.08
C SER A 208 18.12 -4.50 10.88
N ASP A 209 17.47 -3.34 11.08
CA ASP A 209 16.20 -3.29 11.79
C ASP A 209 15.08 -3.88 10.92
N LEU A 210 14.11 -4.53 11.59
CA LEU A 210 12.92 -5.07 10.94
C LEU A 210 12.07 -3.93 10.37
N ALA A 211 11.64 -4.06 9.11
CA ALA A 211 10.80 -3.08 8.42
C ALA A 211 9.34 -3.51 8.37
N VAL A 212 9.08 -4.75 7.92
CA VAL A 212 7.73 -5.28 7.75
C VAL A 212 7.72 -6.79 7.91
N ILE A 213 6.66 -7.33 8.49
CA ILE A 213 6.35 -8.76 8.45
C ILE A 213 5.18 -8.94 7.51
N MET A 214 5.41 -9.61 6.38
CA MET A 214 4.35 -9.92 5.42
C MET A 214 3.86 -11.34 5.63
N TYR A 215 2.59 -11.49 6.00
CA TYR A 215 1.96 -12.79 6.15
C TYR A 215 1.50 -13.35 4.81
N THR A 216 1.81 -14.62 4.57
CA THR A 216 1.37 -15.34 3.36
C THR A 216 0.58 -16.57 3.78
N SER A 217 -0.54 -16.82 3.10
CA SER A 217 -1.44 -17.94 3.43
C SER A 217 -0.82 -19.31 3.18
N GLY A 218 0.20 -19.41 2.31
CA GLY A 218 0.82 -20.68 1.94
C GLY A 218 -0.17 -21.68 1.35
N SER A 219 0.32 -22.78 0.78
CA SER A 219 -0.52 -23.87 0.27
C SER A 219 -0.79 -24.98 1.29
N THR A 220 -0.13 -24.96 2.46
CA THR A 220 0.00 -26.15 3.32
C THR A 220 -0.24 -25.94 4.84
N GLY A 221 -0.97 -24.91 5.29
CA GLY A 221 -1.36 -24.80 6.70
C GLY A 221 -1.31 -23.39 7.29
N LEU A 222 -0.73 -23.25 8.49
CA LEU A 222 -0.64 -21.97 9.21
C LEU A 222 0.15 -20.93 8.39
N PRO A 223 -0.33 -19.68 8.33
CA PRO A 223 0.37 -18.61 7.63
C PRO A 223 1.76 -18.35 8.21
N LYS A 224 2.68 -17.99 7.33
CA LYS A 224 4.07 -17.70 7.69
C LYS A 224 4.33 -16.21 7.54
N GLY A 225 4.96 -15.62 8.55
CA GLY A 225 5.42 -14.23 8.53
C GLY A 225 6.78 -14.13 7.85
N VAL A 226 6.82 -13.48 6.69
CA VAL A 226 8.07 -13.16 5.99
C VAL A 226 8.65 -11.89 6.58
N MET A 227 9.74 -12.03 7.34
CA MET A 227 10.45 -10.91 7.94
C MET A 227 11.30 -10.20 6.89
N MET A 228 11.03 -8.91 6.66
CA MET A 228 11.79 -8.07 5.76
C MET A 228 12.52 -7.01 6.57
N MET A 229 13.85 -6.99 6.47
CA MET A 229 14.68 -5.94 7.09
C MET A 229 14.70 -4.69 6.21
N ARG A 230 15.00 -3.53 6.80
CA ARG A 230 15.08 -2.24 6.07
C ARG A 230 16.07 -2.29 4.92
N GLY A 231 17.22 -2.94 5.11
CA GLY A 231 18.22 -3.15 4.08
C GLY A 231 17.71 -4.00 2.90
N ASN A 232 16.83 -4.98 3.14
CA ASN A 232 16.25 -5.77 2.06
C ASN A 232 15.37 -4.91 1.14
N VAL A 233 14.55 -4.03 1.74
CA VAL A 233 13.67 -3.12 1.00
C VAL A 233 14.51 -2.09 0.24
N LEU A 234 15.50 -1.48 0.90
CA LEU A 234 16.38 -0.49 0.28
C LEU A 234 17.16 -1.06 -0.91
N ALA A 235 17.75 -2.25 -0.75
CA ALA A 235 18.46 -2.93 -1.84
C ALA A 235 17.52 -3.24 -3.02
N THR A 236 16.27 -3.64 -2.73
CA THR A 236 15.27 -3.93 -3.78
C THR A 236 14.90 -2.67 -4.56
N VAL A 237 14.63 -1.55 -3.87
CA VAL A 237 14.34 -0.26 -4.49
C VAL A 237 15.52 0.21 -5.34
N SER A 238 16.73 0.15 -4.77
CA SER A 238 17.96 0.57 -5.44
C SER A 238 18.24 -0.27 -6.69
N ALA A 239 18.08 -1.59 -6.60
CA ALA A 239 18.25 -2.49 -7.74
C ALA A 239 17.27 -2.18 -8.88
N VAL A 240 15.99 -1.97 -8.57
CA VAL A 240 14.97 -1.70 -9.60
C VAL A 240 15.25 -0.39 -10.32
N MET A 241 15.55 0.67 -9.58
CA MET A 241 15.88 1.97 -10.16
C MET A 241 17.21 1.94 -10.94
N THR A 242 18.18 1.10 -10.54
CA THR A 242 19.46 0.96 -11.25
C THR A 242 19.33 0.16 -12.54
N ILE A 243 18.59 -0.96 -12.52
CA ILE A 243 18.35 -1.79 -13.71
C ILE A 243 17.53 -1.01 -14.74
N SER A 244 16.68 -0.09 -14.25
CA SER A 244 15.73 0.56 -15.10
C SER A 244 15.56 2.05 -14.76
N PRO A 245 16.58 2.86 -15.10
CA PRO A 245 16.60 4.29 -14.79
C PRO A 245 15.50 5.07 -15.53
N SER A 246 15.04 4.56 -16.68
CA SER A 246 13.91 5.09 -17.45
C SER A 246 12.54 4.54 -17.02
N ILE A 247 12.50 3.61 -16.06
CA ILE A 247 11.32 2.93 -15.50
C ILE A 247 10.95 3.47 -14.12
N GLY A 248 11.42 4.66 -13.72
CA GLY A 248 10.69 5.42 -12.71
C GLY A 248 9.18 5.34 -12.99
N THR A 249 8.79 5.45 -14.26
CA THR A 249 7.43 5.29 -14.79
C THR A 249 6.94 3.86 -15.09
N LYS A 250 7.63 2.77 -14.71
CA LYS A 250 7.10 1.38 -14.90
C LYS A 250 7.27 0.43 -13.71
N CYS A 251 7.85 0.86 -12.59
CA CYS A 251 8.00 0.02 -11.41
C CYS A 251 6.71 0.01 -10.57
N PRO A 252 6.12 -1.15 -10.20
CA PRO A 252 4.91 -1.19 -9.38
C PRO A 252 5.16 -0.97 -7.88
N MET A 253 6.41 -0.78 -7.44
CA MET A 253 6.72 -0.53 -6.03
C MET A 253 6.61 0.95 -5.72
N GLN A 254 5.67 1.30 -4.84
CA GLN A 254 5.45 2.65 -4.32
C GLN A 254 6.77 3.35 -3.91
N ILE A 255 7.58 2.71 -3.07
CA ILE A 255 8.81 3.32 -2.52
C ILE A 255 9.81 3.69 -3.63
N ALA A 256 9.88 2.91 -4.70
CA ALA A 256 10.74 3.24 -5.85
C ALA A 256 10.19 4.40 -6.68
N MET A 257 8.86 4.50 -6.80
CA MET A 257 8.22 5.65 -7.45
C MET A 257 8.39 6.93 -6.63
N ASP A 258 8.28 6.84 -5.30
CA ASP A 258 8.51 7.95 -4.37
C ASP A 258 9.94 8.47 -4.51
N ALA A 259 10.94 7.58 -4.50
CA ALA A 259 12.34 7.95 -4.73
C ALA A 259 12.59 8.59 -6.11
N ALA A 260 11.75 8.29 -7.11
CA ALA A 260 11.82 8.85 -8.45
C ALA A 260 11.07 10.19 -8.62
N GLY A 261 10.35 10.66 -7.59
CA GLY A 261 9.60 11.92 -7.67
C GLY A 261 8.32 11.82 -8.49
N ILE A 262 7.67 10.65 -8.47
CA ILE A 262 6.45 10.35 -9.22
C ILE A 262 5.22 10.58 -8.35
N SER A 263 4.17 11.09 -8.99
CA SER A 263 2.87 11.33 -8.37
C SER A 263 2.00 10.09 -8.51
N ILE A 264 1.36 9.68 -7.42
CA ILE A 264 0.60 8.45 -7.31
C ILE A 264 -0.83 8.77 -6.92
N GLY A 265 -1.75 8.53 -7.85
CA GLY A 265 -3.19 8.65 -7.61
C GLY A 265 -3.76 7.31 -7.19
N TYR A 266 -4.34 7.25 -5.99
CA TYR A 266 -5.06 6.06 -5.51
C TYR A 266 -6.41 5.94 -6.21
N ALA A 267 -6.78 4.69 -6.51
CA ALA A 267 -8.04 4.32 -7.15
C ALA A 267 -8.46 2.94 -6.67
N SER A 268 -9.77 2.66 -6.69
CA SER A 268 -10.30 1.32 -6.45
C SER A 268 -10.70 0.66 -7.77
N LEU A 269 -10.63 -0.66 -7.79
CA LEU A 269 -11.23 -1.50 -8.83
C LEU A 269 -12.71 -1.16 -9.11
N LEU A 270 -13.43 -0.67 -8.08
CA LEU A 270 -14.85 -0.30 -8.18
C LEU A 270 -15.07 1.15 -8.64
N THR A 271 -14.01 1.95 -8.77
CA THR A 271 -14.06 3.36 -9.17
C THR A 271 -13.22 3.68 -10.42
N LEU A 272 -12.45 2.70 -10.91
CA LEU A 272 -11.46 2.86 -11.98
C LEU A 272 -12.02 3.43 -13.30
N THR A 273 -13.16 2.94 -13.76
CA THR A 273 -13.78 3.33 -15.04
C THR A 273 -15.07 4.11 -14.81
N ASP A 274 -15.51 4.90 -15.79
CA ASP A 274 -16.79 5.65 -15.73
C ASP A 274 -18.01 4.72 -15.59
N THR A 275 -17.85 3.44 -15.90
CA THR A 275 -18.88 2.40 -15.80
C THR A 275 -18.71 1.50 -14.57
N SER A 276 -17.72 1.76 -13.72
CA SER A 276 -17.45 0.92 -12.56
C SER A 276 -18.56 0.98 -11.52
N ASP A 277 -18.73 -0.10 -10.77
CA ASP A 277 -19.90 -0.34 -9.92
C ASP A 277 -20.12 0.71 -8.83
N LYS A 278 -19.07 1.35 -8.30
CA LYS A 278 -19.21 2.42 -7.31
C LYS A 278 -19.29 3.82 -7.91
N ILE A 279 -19.14 4.02 -9.22
CA ILE A 279 -19.26 5.36 -9.81
C ILE A 279 -20.74 5.70 -10.03
N LYS A 280 -21.15 6.89 -9.57
CA LYS A 280 -22.48 7.45 -9.88
C LYS A 280 -22.64 7.60 -11.39
N LYS A 281 -23.74 7.10 -11.94
CA LYS A 281 -24.00 7.16 -13.40
C LYS A 281 -23.90 8.60 -13.92
N GLY A 282 -23.24 8.76 -15.05
CA GLY A 282 -23.00 10.07 -15.68
C GLY A 282 -21.80 10.84 -15.13
N THR A 283 -21.04 10.26 -14.19
CA THR A 283 -19.82 10.87 -13.63
C THR A 283 -18.56 10.10 -14.04
N LYS A 284 -17.37 10.67 -13.78
CA LYS A 284 -16.09 10.11 -14.24
C LYS A 284 -15.42 9.22 -13.20
N GLY A 285 -14.94 8.07 -13.66
CA GLY A 285 -14.06 7.17 -12.90
C GLY A 285 -12.62 7.66 -12.87
N ASP A 286 -11.79 6.96 -12.10
CA ASP A 286 -10.43 7.40 -11.78
C ASP A 286 -9.52 7.48 -12.99
N ALA A 287 -9.54 6.48 -13.89
CA ALA A 287 -8.69 6.48 -15.07
C ALA A 287 -8.98 7.68 -16.00
N SER A 288 -10.25 8.09 -16.09
CA SER A 288 -10.67 9.22 -16.92
C SER A 288 -10.24 10.58 -16.36
N VAL A 289 -10.18 10.70 -15.03
CA VAL A 289 -9.77 11.93 -14.33
C VAL A 289 -8.24 11.98 -14.17
N LEU A 290 -7.65 10.92 -13.64
CA LEU A 290 -6.21 10.82 -13.35
C LEU A 290 -5.36 10.76 -14.62
N ARG A 291 -5.88 10.12 -15.69
CA ARG A 291 -5.15 9.86 -16.94
C ARG A 291 -3.75 9.26 -16.68
N PRO A 292 -3.67 8.11 -16.00
CA PRO A 292 -2.39 7.56 -15.57
C PRO A 292 -1.50 7.20 -16.76
N THR A 293 -0.21 7.53 -16.67
CA THR A 293 0.83 7.07 -17.61
C THR A 293 1.27 5.64 -17.33
N LEU A 294 1.18 5.23 -16.06
CA LEU A 294 1.42 3.89 -15.57
C LEU A 294 0.28 3.48 -14.64
N MET A 295 -0.14 2.23 -14.75
CA MET A 295 -1.08 1.64 -13.81
C MET A 295 -0.48 0.32 -13.29
N ALA A 296 -0.31 0.21 -11.97
CA ALA A 296 -0.04 -1.06 -11.34
C ALA A 296 -1.31 -1.92 -11.46
N ALA A 297 -1.20 -3.06 -12.13
CA ALA A 297 -2.35 -3.92 -12.45
C ALA A 297 -2.09 -5.38 -12.06
N VAL A 298 -3.10 -6.00 -11.47
CA VAL A 298 -3.22 -7.45 -11.31
C VAL A 298 -4.17 -7.99 -12.39
N PRO A 299 -4.18 -9.29 -12.71
CA PRO A 299 -5.05 -9.86 -13.73
C PRO A 299 -6.53 -9.42 -13.60
N ALA A 300 -7.06 -9.38 -12.38
CA ALA A 300 -8.43 -8.92 -12.12
C ALA A 300 -8.72 -7.46 -12.56
N ILE A 301 -7.73 -6.57 -12.50
CA ILE A 301 -7.84 -5.20 -13.05
C ILE A 301 -7.95 -5.27 -14.58
N LEU A 302 -7.09 -6.06 -15.21
CA LEU A 302 -7.07 -6.21 -16.67
C LEU A 302 -8.37 -6.84 -17.20
N ASP A 303 -8.91 -7.84 -16.50
CA ASP A 303 -10.19 -8.47 -16.84
C ASP A 303 -11.33 -7.46 -16.80
N ARG A 304 -11.42 -6.62 -15.76
CA ARG A 304 -12.45 -5.57 -15.68
C ARG A 304 -12.33 -4.53 -16.79
N VAL A 305 -11.10 -4.10 -17.10
CA VAL A 305 -10.86 -3.17 -18.21
C VAL A 305 -11.33 -3.80 -19.53
N ARG A 306 -10.98 -5.07 -19.78
CA ARG A 306 -11.44 -5.82 -20.95
C ARG A 306 -12.96 -5.89 -21.02
N ASP A 307 -13.62 -6.24 -19.91
CA ASP A 307 -15.07 -6.39 -19.87
C ASP A 307 -15.80 -5.06 -20.10
N ALA A 308 -15.28 -3.95 -19.55
CA ALA A 308 -15.79 -2.61 -19.81
C ALA A 308 -15.64 -2.19 -21.28
N VAL A 309 -14.52 -2.54 -21.92
CA VAL A 309 -14.30 -2.31 -23.36
C VAL A 309 -15.27 -3.16 -24.19
N ARG A 310 -15.37 -4.46 -23.91
CA ARG A 310 -16.28 -5.39 -24.61
C ARG A 310 -17.73 -4.92 -24.55
N LYS A 311 -18.20 -4.50 -23.38
CA LYS A 311 -19.57 -3.95 -23.21
C LYS A 311 -19.84 -2.75 -24.13
N LYS A 312 -18.86 -1.86 -24.32
CA LYS A 312 -18.98 -0.71 -25.24
C LYS A 312 -18.96 -1.14 -26.71
N VAL A 313 -18.14 -2.13 -27.07
CA VAL A 313 -18.07 -2.70 -28.42
C VAL A 313 -19.38 -3.42 -28.77
N ASP A 314 -19.87 -4.26 -27.86
CA ASP A 314 -21.14 -4.98 -28.01
C ASP A 314 -22.33 -4.04 -28.17
N ALA A 315 -22.38 -2.95 -27.38
CA ALA A 315 -23.43 -1.96 -27.49
C ALA A 315 -23.44 -1.20 -28.83
N LYS A 316 -22.28 -1.03 -29.48
CA LYS A 316 -22.18 -0.41 -30.81
C LYS A 316 -22.52 -1.37 -31.95
N GLY A 317 -22.19 -2.66 -31.80
CA GLY A 317 -22.49 -3.71 -32.77
C GLY A 317 -21.87 -3.52 -34.17
N GLY A 318 -22.40 -4.24 -35.15
CA GLY A 318 -22.10 -4.06 -36.57
C GLY A 318 -20.64 -4.32 -36.98
N LEU A 319 -20.14 -3.52 -37.93
CA LEU A 319 -18.79 -3.66 -38.51
C LEU A 319 -17.69 -3.46 -37.46
N LEU A 320 -17.89 -2.56 -36.49
CA LEU A 320 -16.93 -2.28 -35.42
C LEU A 320 -16.71 -3.49 -34.51
N LYS A 321 -17.79 -4.23 -34.18
CA LYS A 321 -17.68 -5.47 -33.42
C LYS A 321 -16.92 -6.54 -34.21
N LYS A 322 -17.27 -6.74 -35.49
CA LYS A 322 -16.58 -7.70 -36.37
C LYS A 322 -15.09 -7.40 -36.52
N LEU A 323 -14.70 -6.13 -36.63
CA LEU A 323 -13.30 -5.73 -36.69
C LEU A 323 -12.56 -5.96 -35.37
N PHE A 324 -13.22 -5.70 -34.24
CA PHE A 324 -12.64 -5.91 -32.91
C PHE A 324 -12.47 -7.40 -32.58
N ASP A 325 -13.39 -8.27 -33.02
CA ASP A 325 -13.32 -9.71 -32.78
C ASP A 325 -12.26 -10.43 -33.65
N VAL A 326 -11.79 -9.79 -34.73
CA VAL A 326 -10.77 -10.33 -35.65
C VAL A 326 -9.35 -9.87 -35.29
N ALA A 327 -9.22 -8.79 -34.52
CA ALA A 327 -7.94 -8.20 -34.08
C ALA A 327 -7.42 -8.83 -32.78
#